data_AF-A0AAE3IHW0-F1
#
_entry.id   AF-A0AAE3IHW0-F1
#
_cell.length_a   1.000
_cell.length_b   1.000
_cell.length_c   1.000
_cell.angle_alpha   90.00
_cell.angle_beta   90.00
_cell.angle_gamma   90.00
#
_symmetry.space_group_name_H-M   'P 1'
#
loop_
_entity.id
_entity.type
_entity.pdbx_description
1 polymer ?
#
loop_
_entity_poly.entity_id
_entity_poly.type
_entity_poly.pdbx_seq_one_letter_code
_entity_poly.pdbx_strand_id
1 'polypeptide(L)'
;MAKKEMESLGRRMKQLREKNGVKSLESMRKLLTASGNDEYRVDNKSTLSRAESGSAGEKTIIKWARAYCDVFGYSGKQTEQFLRGDKIAVPDTSALIKNSQLVDELGEEYNIVVIPDVVIRELDGIKNSNAGALGKKAWEIIREIGYGDRVIRMEYDGDKSIEKDEQIIAVAKKAAEKYGCEVQIITDDADYSAFLKGDETVTALHLREYMITKQKLVNMKGAC
;
A
#
# COMPACT_ATOMS: atom_id res chain seq x y z
N MET A 1 14.94 -3.56 2.87
CA MET A 1 14.20 -2.37 3.37
C MET A 1 15.11 -1.30 3.97
N ALA A 2 14.85 -0.03 3.68
CA ALA A 2 15.34 1.15 4.38
C ALA A 2 14.78 1.23 5.82
N LYS A 3 15.55 1.83 6.74
CA LYS A 3 15.21 1.92 8.18
C LYS A 3 13.82 2.50 8.47
N LYS A 4 13.38 3.48 7.67
CA LYS A 4 12.06 4.12 7.80
C LYS A 4 10.90 3.16 7.51
N GLU A 5 11.08 2.19 6.63
CA GLU A 5 10.06 1.18 6.29
C GLU A 5 9.86 0.22 7.47
N MET A 6 10.95 -0.26 8.05
CA MET A 6 10.93 -1.11 9.24
C MET A 6 10.20 -0.45 10.43
N GLU A 7 10.38 0.86 10.62
CA GLU A 7 9.67 1.66 11.62
C GLU A 7 8.18 1.87 11.30
N SER A 8 7.79 1.87 10.02
CA SER A 8 6.39 1.95 9.60
C SER A 8 5.66 0.62 9.87
N LEU A 9 6.23 -0.50 9.40
CA LEU A 9 5.69 -1.83 9.64
C LEU A 9 5.55 -2.13 11.13
N GLY A 10 6.57 -1.81 11.92
CA GLY A 10 6.53 -1.95 13.38
C GLY A 10 5.36 -1.18 14.02
N ARG A 11 5.15 0.08 13.61
CA ARG A 11 4.01 0.89 14.08
C ARG A 11 2.67 0.27 13.68
N ARG A 12 2.54 -0.26 12.46
CA ARG A 12 1.32 -0.93 12.00
C ARG A 12 1.06 -2.23 12.74
N MET A 13 2.10 -3.01 13.05
CA MET A 13 1.97 -4.21 13.91
C MET A 13 1.43 -3.85 15.30
N LYS A 14 1.93 -2.77 15.90
CA LYS A 14 1.43 -2.27 17.17
C LYS A 14 -0.05 -1.88 17.06
N GLN A 15 -0.44 -1.15 16.03
CA GLN A 15 -1.84 -0.78 15.78
C GLN A 15 -2.73 -2.00 15.54
N LEU A 16 -2.25 -3.00 14.80
CA LEU A 16 -2.97 -4.26 14.57
C LEU A 16 -3.24 -4.98 15.90
N ARG A 17 -2.21 -5.08 16.73
CA ARG A 17 -2.29 -5.69 18.06
C ARG A 17 -3.31 -4.94 18.95
N GLU A 18 -3.25 -3.61 18.99
CA GLU A 18 -4.16 -2.78 19.78
C GLU A 18 -5.61 -2.85 19.28
N LYS A 19 -5.82 -2.87 17.95
CA LYS A 19 -7.16 -3.00 17.34
C LYS A 19 -7.82 -4.35 17.63
N ASN A 20 -7.04 -5.42 17.77
CA ASN A 20 -7.54 -6.74 18.16
C ASN A 20 -7.65 -6.92 19.69
N GLY A 21 -7.64 -5.82 20.47
CA GLY A 21 -7.84 -5.84 21.92
C GLY A 21 -6.63 -6.27 22.74
N VAL A 22 -5.49 -6.54 22.11
CA VAL A 22 -4.27 -7.02 22.77
C VAL A 22 -3.44 -5.83 23.24
N LYS A 23 -3.70 -5.30 24.44
CA LYS A 23 -3.04 -4.06 24.90
C LYS A 23 -1.58 -4.23 25.31
N SER A 24 -1.14 -5.44 25.67
CA SER A 24 0.23 -5.70 26.13
C SER A 24 1.01 -6.65 25.23
N LEU A 25 2.33 -6.43 25.13
CA LEU A 25 3.24 -7.35 24.43
C LEU A 25 3.28 -8.74 25.08
N GLU A 26 3.04 -8.81 26.39
CA GLU A 26 2.99 -10.09 27.12
C GLU A 26 1.76 -10.91 26.73
N SER A 27 0.62 -10.25 26.54
CA SER A 27 -0.61 -10.86 26.01
C SER A 27 -0.38 -11.37 24.58
N MET A 28 0.33 -10.60 23.75
CA MET A 28 0.64 -11.03 22.39
C MET A 28 1.60 -12.22 22.37
N ARG A 29 2.62 -12.21 23.24
CA ARG A 29 3.54 -13.33 23.43
C ARG A 29 2.80 -14.62 23.78
N LYS A 30 1.84 -14.52 24.71
CA LYS A 30 0.99 -15.65 25.10
C LYS A 30 0.14 -16.16 23.94
N LEU A 31 -0.48 -15.27 23.16
CA LEU A 31 -1.25 -15.65 21.97
C LEU A 31 -0.39 -16.36 20.92
N LEU A 32 0.79 -15.82 20.61
CA LEU A 32 1.75 -16.43 19.69
C LEU A 32 2.20 -17.81 20.18
N THR A 33 2.47 -17.96 21.47
CA THR A 33 2.86 -19.24 22.07
C THR A 33 1.70 -20.25 22.09
N ALA A 34 0.47 -19.76 22.26
CA ALA A 34 -0.74 -20.57 22.27
C ALA A 34 -1.23 -20.97 20.86
N SER A 35 -0.65 -20.39 19.79
CA SER A 35 -1.00 -20.71 18.40
C SER A 35 -0.69 -22.15 18.00
N GLY A 36 0.16 -22.85 18.76
CA GLY A 36 0.61 -24.22 18.44
C GLY A 36 1.66 -24.26 17.32
N ASN A 37 2.07 -23.12 16.77
CA ASN A 37 3.17 -23.03 15.81
C ASN A 37 4.49 -22.77 16.54
N ASP A 38 5.37 -23.77 16.61
CA ASP A 38 6.68 -23.67 17.27
C ASP A 38 7.56 -22.56 16.68
N GLU A 39 7.38 -22.19 15.41
CA GLU A 39 8.13 -21.08 14.80
C GLU A 39 7.73 -19.71 15.37
N TYR A 40 6.54 -19.59 15.94
CA TYR A 40 6.02 -18.35 16.55
C TYR A 40 6.28 -18.27 18.04
N ARG A 41 6.95 -19.27 18.61
CA ARG A 41 7.36 -19.25 20.00
C ARG A 41 8.28 -18.05 20.26
N VAL A 42 7.93 -17.27 21.26
CA VAL A 42 8.68 -16.08 21.70
C VAL A 42 9.10 -16.28 23.15
N ASP A 43 10.41 -16.44 23.35
CA ASP A 43 10.97 -16.59 24.69
C ASP A 43 11.05 -15.27 25.44
N ASN A 44 11.18 -14.14 24.74
CA ASN A 44 11.32 -12.81 25.37
C ASN A 44 10.50 -11.71 24.68
N LYS A 45 9.73 -10.96 25.47
CA LYS A 45 8.92 -9.81 25.01
C LYS A 45 9.74 -8.69 24.36
N SER A 46 11.04 -8.61 24.68
CA SER A 46 11.97 -7.64 24.08
C SER A 46 12.15 -7.85 22.58
N THR A 47 11.96 -9.06 22.08
CA THR A 47 12.00 -9.36 20.63
C THR A 47 10.80 -8.73 19.91
N LEU A 48 9.61 -8.84 20.49
CA LEU A 48 8.40 -8.19 19.95
C LEU A 48 8.47 -6.68 20.05
N SER A 49 9.00 -6.14 21.17
CA SER A 49 9.21 -4.71 21.32
C SER A 49 10.16 -4.14 20.26
N ARG A 50 11.26 -4.85 19.95
CA ARG A 50 12.19 -4.45 18.90
C ARG A 50 11.54 -4.51 17.52
N ALA A 51 10.72 -5.52 17.25
CA ALA A 51 9.95 -5.61 16.01
C ALA A 51 8.93 -4.48 15.87
N GLU A 52 8.11 -4.19 16.89
CA GLU A 52 7.13 -3.08 16.87
C GLU A 52 7.77 -1.69 16.81
N SER A 53 9.01 -1.55 17.27
CA SER A 53 9.77 -0.29 17.14
C SER A 53 10.52 -0.14 15.82
N GLY A 54 10.56 -1.18 14.96
CA GLY A 54 11.34 -1.16 13.72
C GLY A 54 12.86 -1.26 13.91
N SER A 55 13.33 -1.52 15.13
CA SER A 55 14.76 -1.63 15.45
C SER A 55 15.33 -3.05 15.28
N ALA A 56 14.50 -4.01 14.89
CA ALA A 56 14.93 -5.37 14.55
C ALA A 56 15.37 -5.49 13.08
N GLY A 57 16.05 -6.59 12.74
CA GLY A 57 16.38 -6.88 11.34
C GLY A 57 15.14 -7.17 10.51
N GLU A 58 15.18 -6.82 9.22
CA GLU A 58 14.08 -6.94 8.25
C GLU A 58 13.38 -8.31 8.27
N LYS A 59 14.15 -9.40 8.17
CA LYS A 59 13.61 -10.78 8.23
C LYS A 59 12.82 -11.04 9.50
N THR A 60 13.27 -10.47 10.61
CA THR A 60 12.62 -10.62 11.93
C THR A 60 11.30 -9.85 11.97
N ILE A 61 11.26 -8.62 11.44
CA ILE A 61 10.04 -7.81 11.42
C ILE A 61 8.98 -8.46 10.52
N ILE A 62 9.36 -8.89 9.31
CA ILE A 62 8.44 -9.59 8.39
C ILE A 62 7.92 -10.88 9.05
N LYS A 63 8.80 -11.66 9.68
CA LYS A 63 8.40 -12.89 10.39
C LYS A 63 7.31 -12.60 11.43
N TRP A 64 7.51 -11.59 12.27
CA TRP A 64 6.54 -11.25 13.31
C TRP A 64 5.28 -10.61 12.76
N ALA A 65 5.36 -9.80 11.70
CA ALA A 65 4.19 -9.27 11.02
C ALA A 65 3.30 -10.41 10.48
N ARG A 66 3.91 -11.42 9.84
CA ARG A 66 3.19 -12.63 9.39
C ARG A 66 2.60 -13.42 10.56
N ALA A 67 3.36 -13.62 11.63
CA ALA A 67 2.88 -14.34 12.82
C ALA A 67 1.71 -13.61 13.50
N TYR A 68 1.74 -12.28 13.56
CA TYR A 68 0.63 -11.48 14.08
C TYR A 68 -0.62 -11.69 13.22
N CYS A 69 -0.49 -11.59 11.90
CA CYS A 69 -1.58 -11.84 10.96
C CYS A 69 -2.17 -13.25 11.14
N ASP A 70 -1.33 -14.29 11.22
CA ASP A 70 -1.79 -15.67 11.36
C ASP A 70 -2.57 -15.91 12.66
N VAL A 71 -2.03 -15.43 13.79
CA VAL A 71 -2.69 -15.54 15.11
C VAL A 71 -4.02 -14.79 15.16
N PHE A 72 -4.15 -13.69 14.42
CA PHE A 72 -5.40 -12.95 14.30
C PHE A 72 -6.32 -13.50 13.19
N GLY A 73 -5.98 -14.62 12.56
CA GLY A 73 -6.83 -15.30 11.58
C GLY A 73 -6.83 -14.65 10.19
N TYR A 74 -5.81 -13.86 9.84
CA TYR A 74 -5.70 -13.24 8.52
C TYR A 74 -5.25 -14.29 7.49
N SER A 75 -5.95 -14.38 6.37
CA SER A 75 -5.54 -15.23 5.24
C SER A 75 -4.21 -14.79 4.63
N GLY A 76 -3.55 -15.66 3.85
CA GLY A 76 -2.29 -15.34 3.17
C GLY A 76 -2.37 -14.05 2.33
N LYS A 77 -3.45 -13.88 1.56
CA LYS A 77 -3.68 -12.66 0.76
C LYS A 77 -3.87 -11.39 1.61
N GLN A 78 -4.42 -11.51 2.81
CA GLN A 78 -4.58 -10.39 3.74
C GLN A 78 -3.28 -10.07 4.47
N THR A 79 -2.48 -11.10 4.76
CA THR A 79 -1.12 -10.93 5.30
C THR A 79 -0.26 -10.17 4.30
N GLU A 80 -0.33 -10.51 3.02
CA GLU A 80 0.34 -9.75 1.95
C GLU A 80 -0.12 -8.30 1.88
N GLN A 81 -1.42 -8.01 2.03
CA GLN A 81 -1.94 -6.64 2.11
C GLN A 81 -1.53 -5.91 3.38
N PHE A 82 -1.46 -6.60 4.51
CA PHE A 82 -0.93 -6.00 5.73
C PHE A 82 0.53 -5.60 5.52
N LEU A 83 1.31 -6.40 4.81
CA LEU A 83 2.67 -6.05 4.41
C LEU A 83 2.73 -4.98 3.28
N ARG A 84 1.61 -4.65 2.60
CA ARG A 84 1.58 -3.61 1.54
C ARG A 84 1.70 -2.19 2.05
N GLY A 85 1.37 -1.89 3.31
CA GLY A 85 1.53 -0.52 3.82
C GLY A 85 2.98 -0.15 4.15
N ASP A 86 3.95 -0.91 3.64
CA ASP A 86 5.35 -0.50 3.44
C ASP A 86 5.65 -0.17 1.96
N LYS A 87 4.73 -0.50 1.05
CA LYS A 87 4.80 -0.20 -0.37
C LYS A 87 4.24 1.18 -0.69
N ILE A 88 4.56 1.62 -1.88
CA ILE A 88 4.05 2.87 -2.47
C ILE A 88 2.99 2.50 -3.50
N ALA A 89 1.85 3.19 -3.45
CA ALA A 89 0.85 3.10 -4.52
C ALA A 89 1.09 4.19 -5.56
N VAL A 90 1.07 3.83 -6.84
CA VAL A 90 1.07 4.76 -7.96
C VAL A 90 -0.21 4.52 -8.78
N PRO A 91 -1.28 5.30 -8.56
CA PRO A 91 -2.49 5.14 -9.34
C PRO A 91 -2.34 5.76 -10.73
N ASP A 92 -2.90 5.06 -11.72
CA ASP A 92 -3.06 5.52 -13.09
C ASP A 92 -4.41 6.24 -13.29
N THR A 93 -4.51 7.05 -14.35
CA THR A 93 -5.70 7.81 -14.73
C THR A 93 -6.92 6.89 -14.91
N SER A 94 -6.74 5.72 -15.53
CA SER A 94 -7.81 4.74 -15.76
C SER A 94 -8.47 4.29 -14.43
N ALA A 95 -7.65 3.99 -13.42
CA ALA A 95 -8.10 3.54 -12.11
C ALA A 95 -8.80 4.65 -11.32
N LEU A 96 -8.26 5.87 -11.37
CA LEU A 96 -8.83 7.04 -10.68
C LEU A 96 -10.19 7.44 -11.26
N ILE A 97 -10.35 7.44 -12.59
CA ILE A 97 -11.63 7.77 -13.22
C ILE A 97 -12.71 6.74 -12.88
N LYS A 98 -12.31 5.47 -12.74
CA LYS A 98 -13.23 4.37 -12.43
C LYS A 98 -13.67 4.38 -10.97
N ASN A 99 -12.77 4.67 -10.03
CA ASN A 99 -13.09 4.89 -8.62
C ASN A 99 -12.54 6.25 -8.14
N SER A 100 -13.41 7.25 -8.02
CA SER A 100 -13.00 8.61 -7.65
C SER A 100 -12.46 8.70 -6.23
N GLN A 101 -12.87 7.80 -5.33
CA GLN A 101 -12.41 7.77 -3.93
C GLN A 101 -11.10 6.99 -3.76
N LEU A 102 -10.51 6.50 -4.86
CA LEU A 102 -9.34 5.64 -4.82
C LEU A 102 -8.14 6.33 -4.14
N VAL A 103 -8.00 7.65 -4.24
CA VAL A 103 -6.87 8.37 -3.62
C VAL A 103 -6.94 8.28 -2.09
N ASP A 104 -8.10 8.58 -1.50
CA ASP A 104 -8.33 8.47 -0.07
C ASP A 104 -8.18 7.02 0.41
N GLU A 105 -8.77 6.10 -0.35
CA GLU A 105 -8.68 4.66 -0.11
C GLU A 105 -7.24 4.14 -0.07
N LEU A 106 -6.41 4.55 -1.02
CA LEU A 106 -4.98 4.19 -1.05
C LEU A 106 -4.22 4.87 0.09
N GLY A 107 -4.60 6.10 0.47
CA GLY A 107 -3.99 6.83 1.59
C GLY A 107 -4.19 6.14 2.95
N GLU A 108 -5.31 5.43 3.12
CA GLU A 108 -5.55 4.62 4.33
C GLU A 108 -4.71 3.34 4.39
N GLU A 109 -4.40 2.74 3.24
CA GLU A 109 -3.77 1.42 3.14
C GLU A 109 -2.26 1.45 2.92
N TYR A 110 -1.78 2.36 2.06
CA TYR A 110 -0.39 2.49 1.68
C TYR A 110 0.36 3.50 2.56
N ASN A 111 1.68 3.34 2.62
CA ASN A 111 2.53 4.28 3.36
C ASN A 111 2.53 5.66 2.68
N ILE A 112 2.66 5.63 1.35
CA ILE A 112 2.76 6.78 0.47
C ILE A 112 1.97 6.47 -0.79
N VAL A 113 1.19 7.44 -1.26
CA VAL A 113 0.55 7.41 -2.58
C VAL A 113 1.27 8.43 -3.45
N VAL A 114 1.96 7.98 -4.49
CA VAL A 114 2.65 8.87 -5.43
C VAL A 114 1.75 9.09 -6.65
N ILE A 115 1.37 10.34 -6.88
CA ILE A 115 0.59 10.74 -8.05
C ILE A 115 1.54 11.31 -9.11
N PRO A 116 1.67 10.65 -10.28
CA PRO A 116 2.46 11.19 -11.39
C PRO A 116 1.87 12.50 -11.93
N ASP A 117 2.70 13.46 -12.34
CA ASP A 117 2.25 14.70 -12.97
C ASP A 117 1.51 14.44 -14.29
N VAL A 118 1.90 13.40 -15.03
CA VAL A 118 1.22 12.97 -16.27
C VAL A 118 -0.25 12.62 -16.01
N VAL A 119 -0.54 11.92 -14.91
CA VAL A 119 -1.92 11.59 -14.48
C VAL A 119 -2.71 12.87 -14.17
N ILE A 120 -2.10 13.84 -13.48
CA ILE A 120 -2.74 15.13 -13.20
C ILE A 120 -3.06 15.88 -14.50
N ARG A 121 -2.12 15.91 -15.45
CA ARG A 121 -2.32 16.54 -16.76
C ARG A 121 -3.46 15.88 -17.54
N GLU A 122 -3.57 14.56 -17.48
CA GLU A 122 -4.69 13.84 -18.11
C GLU A 122 -6.03 14.14 -17.45
N LEU A 123 -6.09 14.12 -16.11
CA LEU A 123 -7.30 14.49 -15.38
C LEU A 123 -7.72 15.93 -15.67
N ASP A 124 -6.77 16.87 -15.78
CA ASP A 124 -7.07 18.26 -16.12
C ASP A 124 -7.57 18.40 -17.56
N GLY A 125 -7.00 17.62 -18.49
CA GLY A 125 -7.48 17.50 -19.86
C GLY A 125 -8.93 16.99 -19.92
N ILE A 126 -9.26 15.94 -19.15
CA ILE A 126 -10.63 15.39 -19.05
C ILE A 126 -11.58 16.44 -18.47
N LYS A 127 -11.17 17.13 -17.39
CA LYS A 127 -11.94 18.20 -16.75
C LYS A 127 -12.27 19.32 -17.72
N ASN A 128 -11.28 19.81 -18.48
CA ASN A 128 -11.46 20.94 -19.39
C ASN A 128 -12.22 20.57 -20.67
N SER A 129 -12.15 19.32 -21.11
CA SER A 129 -12.77 18.84 -22.34
C SER A 129 -14.20 18.32 -22.15
N ASN A 130 -14.64 18.08 -20.90
CA ASN A 130 -15.95 17.50 -20.59
C ASN A 130 -16.73 18.36 -19.58
N ALA A 131 -17.83 18.98 -20.01
CA ALA A 131 -18.75 19.67 -19.11
C ALA A 131 -19.70 18.72 -18.33
N GLY A 132 -19.59 17.40 -18.53
CA GLY A 132 -20.47 16.38 -17.97
C GLY A 132 -19.94 15.68 -16.71
N ALA A 133 -20.54 14.54 -16.37
CA ALA A 133 -20.22 13.76 -15.17
C ALA A 133 -18.74 13.34 -15.09
N LEU A 134 -18.09 13.07 -16.22
CA LEU A 134 -16.66 12.71 -16.28
C LEU A 134 -15.74 13.88 -15.87
N GLY A 135 -16.04 15.10 -16.32
CA GLY A 135 -15.27 16.28 -15.92
C GLY A 135 -15.44 16.61 -14.44
N LYS A 136 -16.65 16.41 -13.90
CA LYS A 136 -16.91 16.55 -12.45
C LYS A 136 -16.12 15.53 -11.63
N LYS A 137 -16.08 14.26 -12.06
CA LYS A 137 -15.26 13.21 -11.41
C LYS A 137 -13.76 13.57 -11.43
N ALA A 138 -13.23 13.98 -12.58
CA ALA A 138 -11.83 14.38 -12.70
C ALA A 138 -11.49 15.55 -11.77
N TRP A 139 -12.40 16.52 -11.64
CA TRP A 139 -12.23 17.63 -10.71
C TRP A 139 -12.23 17.18 -9.23
N GLU A 140 -13.14 16.27 -8.85
CA GLU A 140 -13.18 15.71 -7.49
C GLU A 140 -11.87 15.01 -7.13
N ILE A 141 -11.32 14.20 -8.04
CA ILE A 141 -10.04 13.50 -7.85
C ILE A 141 -8.88 14.49 -7.70
N ILE A 142 -8.77 15.50 -8.59
CA ILE A 142 -7.73 16.54 -8.51
C ILE A 142 -7.79 17.27 -7.16
N ARG A 143 -9.00 17.51 -6.67
CA ARG A 143 -9.22 18.14 -5.37
C ARG A 143 -8.71 17.24 -4.24
N GLU A 144 -9.09 15.95 -4.21
CA GLU A 144 -8.64 14.99 -3.19
C GLU A 144 -7.11 14.86 -3.12
N ILE A 145 -6.44 14.83 -4.28
CA ILE A 145 -4.96 14.80 -4.36
C ILE A 145 -4.31 15.99 -3.65
N GLY A 146 -5.02 17.11 -3.49
CA GLY A 146 -4.53 18.30 -2.79
C GLY A 146 -4.58 18.25 -1.26
N TYR A 147 -5.33 17.31 -0.66
CA TYR A 147 -5.62 17.32 0.78
C TYR A 147 -5.05 16.14 1.58
N GLY A 148 -4.48 15.13 0.92
CA GLY A 148 -3.96 13.94 1.60
C GLY A 148 -2.55 14.11 2.15
N ASP A 149 -2.36 13.98 3.48
CA ASP A 149 -1.04 14.04 4.16
C ASP A 149 -0.03 12.99 3.65
N ARG A 150 -0.51 11.90 3.01
CA ARG A 150 0.28 10.79 2.47
C ARG A 150 0.36 10.78 0.95
N VAL A 151 -0.22 11.79 0.30
CA VAL A 151 -0.29 11.89 -1.15
C VAL A 151 0.82 12.82 -1.62
N ILE A 152 1.75 12.29 -2.43
CA ILE A 152 2.91 13.02 -2.93
C ILE A 152 2.79 13.13 -4.45
N ARG A 153 2.89 14.36 -4.96
CA ARG A 153 2.99 14.58 -6.40
C ARG A 153 4.44 14.36 -6.83
N MET A 154 4.65 13.64 -7.92
CA MET A 154 5.98 13.41 -8.47
C MET A 154 6.00 13.71 -9.97
N GLU A 155 6.98 14.52 -10.37
CA GLU A 155 7.17 14.89 -11.77
C GLU A 155 8.02 13.88 -12.51
N TYR A 156 7.59 13.59 -13.74
CA TYR A 156 8.40 12.97 -14.77
C TYR A 156 9.31 14.02 -15.44
N ASP A 157 10.61 13.80 -15.32
CA ASP A 157 11.70 14.66 -15.79
C ASP A 157 12.38 14.14 -17.07
N GLY A 158 11.88 13.07 -17.67
CA GLY A 158 12.39 12.52 -18.92
C GLY A 158 11.70 13.08 -20.17
N ASP A 159 11.79 12.32 -21.27
CA ASP A 159 11.21 12.71 -22.56
C ASP A 159 9.68 12.61 -22.54
N LYS A 160 9.00 13.76 -22.51
CA LYS A 160 7.54 13.84 -22.45
C LYS A 160 6.84 13.40 -23.74
N SER A 161 7.58 13.04 -24.79
CA SER A 161 7.04 12.54 -26.06
C SER A 161 6.74 11.03 -26.05
N ILE A 162 7.25 10.29 -25.07
CA ILE A 162 6.95 8.86 -24.92
C ILE A 162 5.52 8.64 -24.44
N GLU A 163 5.04 7.40 -24.59
CA GLU A 163 3.71 7.00 -24.14
C GLU A 163 3.52 7.27 -22.65
N LYS A 164 2.30 7.66 -22.29
CA LYS A 164 1.99 8.09 -20.91
C LYS A 164 2.19 6.96 -19.91
N ASP A 165 1.89 5.72 -20.32
CA ASP A 165 2.11 4.54 -19.49
C ASP A 165 3.60 4.35 -19.16
N GLU A 166 4.49 4.60 -20.12
CA GLU A 166 5.93 4.56 -19.90
C GLU A 166 6.39 5.69 -18.95
N GLN A 167 5.78 6.89 -19.05
CA GLN A 167 6.03 7.98 -18.09
C GLN A 167 5.61 7.58 -16.67
N ILE A 168 4.46 6.92 -16.51
CA ILE A 168 3.96 6.44 -15.21
C ILE A 168 4.89 5.36 -14.64
N ILE A 169 5.34 4.41 -15.46
CA ILE A 169 6.31 3.39 -15.05
C ILE A 169 7.63 4.03 -14.61
N ALA A 170 8.13 5.03 -15.34
CA ALA A 170 9.35 5.74 -14.98
C ALA A 170 9.22 6.48 -13.64
N VAL A 171 8.08 7.15 -13.40
CA VAL A 171 7.79 7.77 -12.09
C VAL A 171 7.71 6.72 -10.98
N ALA A 172 7.11 5.56 -11.24
CA ALA A 172 7.05 4.47 -10.29
C ALA A 172 8.47 3.96 -9.93
N LYS A 173 9.35 3.76 -10.90
CA LYS A 173 10.76 3.36 -10.65
C LYS A 173 11.50 4.42 -9.84
N LYS A 174 11.35 5.70 -10.20
CA LYS A 174 11.93 6.81 -9.46
C LYS A 174 11.43 6.88 -8.02
N ALA A 175 10.15 6.59 -7.78
CA ALA A 175 9.60 6.49 -6.44
C ALA A 175 10.22 5.31 -5.67
N ALA A 176 10.37 4.15 -6.31
CA ALA A 176 11.01 2.99 -5.72
C ALA A 176 12.45 3.31 -5.28
N GLU A 177 13.24 3.95 -6.14
CA GLU A 177 14.61 4.37 -5.84
C GLU A 177 14.66 5.43 -4.72
N LYS A 178 13.82 6.46 -4.81
CA LYS A 178 13.82 7.59 -3.86
C LYS A 178 13.48 7.17 -2.44
N TYR A 179 12.54 6.23 -2.30
CA TYR A 179 12.04 5.80 -1.00
C TYR A 179 12.60 4.45 -0.54
N GLY A 180 13.24 3.69 -1.45
CA GLY A 180 13.78 2.36 -1.17
C GLY A 180 12.71 1.28 -1.01
N CYS A 181 11.50 1.53 -1.53
CA CYS A 181 10.31 0.70 -1.33
C CYS A 181 9.88 0.02 -2.63
N GLU A 182 9.25 -1.15 -2.54
CA GLU A 182 8.49 -1.69 -3.67
C GLU A 182 7.31 -0.78 -4.01
N VAL A 183 7.05 -0.64 -5.31
CA VAL A 183 5.96 0.20 -5.84
C VAL A 183 4.92 -0.69 -6.51
N GLN A 184 3.66 -0.37 -6.27
CA GLN A 184 2.53 -1.01 -6.90
C GLN A 184 1.74 0.01 -7.71
N ILE A 185 1.72 -0.18 -9.03
CA ILE A 185 0.92 0.60 -9.95
C ILE A 185 -0.52 0.09 -9.90
N ILE A 186 -1.46 0.97 -9.58
CA ILE A 186 -2.90 0.64 -9.55
C ILE A 186 -3.51 1.12 -10.86
N THR A 187 -3.92 0.18 -11.70
CA THR A 187 -4.44 0.48 -13.04
C THR A 187 -5.68 -0.38 -13.35
N ASP A 188 -6.52 0.07 -14.27
CA ASP A 188 -7.58 -0.77 -14.86
C ASP A 188 -7.16 -1.38 -16.20
N ASP A 189 -5.95 -1.07 -16.68
CA ASP A 189 -5.39 -1.57 -17.94
C ASP A 189 -4.56 -2.84 -17.73
N ALA A 190 -4.75 -3.80 -18.64
CA ALA A 190 -4.07 -5.11 -18.57
C ALA A 190 -2.60 -5.04 -19.01
N ASP A 191 -2.22 -3.99 -19.76
CA ASP A 191 -0.95 -3.93 -20.47
C ASP A 191 0.24 -3.68 -19.52
N TYR A 192 0.03 -2.97 -18.40
CA TYR A 192 1.06 -2.74 -17.39
C TYR A 192 1.69 -4.04 -16.85
N SER A 193 0.90 -5.11 -16.72
CA SER A 193 1.42 -6.40 -16.26
C SER A 193 2.38 -7.04 -17.25
N ALA A 194 2.25 -6.72 -18.55
CA ALA A 194 3.18 -7.18 -19.58
C ALA A 194 4.48 -6.36 -19.55
N PHE A 195 4.38 -5.02 -19.43
CA PHE A 195 5.55 -4.13 -19.39
C PHE A 195 6.44 -4.34 -18.17
N LEU A 196 5.85 -4.74 -17.03
CA LEU A 196 6.56 -4.92 -15.76
C LEU A 196 7.00 -6.37 -15.51
N LYS A 197 6.87 -7.25 -16.49
CA LYS A 197 7.21 -8.67 -16.32
C LYS A 197 8.72 -8.83 -16.08
N GLY A 198 9.08 -9.21 -14.86
CA GLY A 198 10.48 -9.42 -14.45
C GLY A 198 11.11 -8.21 -13.75
N ASP A 199 10.35 -7.14 -13.49
CA ASP A 199 10.80 -6.06 -12.62
C ASP A 199 10.67 -6.48 -11.15
N GLU A 200 11.77 -6.36 -10.39
CA GLU A 200 11.81 -6.76 -8.97
C GLU A 200 11.27 -5.69 -8.03
N THR A 201 11.10 -4.45 -8.53
CA THR A 201 10.82 -3.27 -7.69
C THR A 201 9.45 -2.64 -7.95
N VAL A 202 8.93 -2.77 -9.18
CA VAL A 202 7.66 -2.20 -9.60
C VAL A 202 6.73 -3.30 -10.10
N THR A 203 5.51 -3.34 -9.56
CA THR A 203 4.49 -4.32 -9.94
C THR A 203 3.20 -3.64 -10.34
N ALA A 204 2.40 -4.27 -11.19
CA ALA A 204 1.04 -3.82 -11.49
C ALA A 204 0.01 -4.58 -10.65
N LEU A 205 -1.02 -3.88 -10.19
CA LEU A 205 -2.21 -4.44 -9.57
C LEU A 205 -3.45 -3.90 -10.26
N HIS A 206 -4.25 -4.80 -10.80
CA HIS A 206 -5.49 -4.42 -11.45
C HIS A 206 -6.52 -3.92 -10.42
N LEU A 207 -7.22 -2.83 -10.72
CA LEU A 207 -8.20 -2.20 -9.81
C LEU A 207 -9.25 -3.20 -9.29
N ARG A 208 -9.77 -4.08 -10.14
CA ARG A 208 -10.74 -5.11 -9.72
C ARG A 208 -10.17 -6.02 -8.64
N GLU A 209 -8.92 -6.44 -8.79
CA GLU A 209 -8.26 -7.28 -7.79
C GLU A 209 -8.06 -6.51 -6.49
N TYR A 210 -7.59 -5.26 -6.57
CA TYR A 210 -7.49 -4.35 -5.43
C TYR A 210 -8.81 -4.25 -4.65
N MET A 211 -9.92 -3.94 -5.33
CA MET A 211 -11.24 -3.80 -4.69
C MET A 211 -11.73 -5.09 -4.02
N ILE A 212 -11.55 -6.26 -4.66
CA ILE A 212 -11.92 -7.56 -4.08
C ILE A 212 -11.10 -7.85 -2.82
N THR A 213 -9.81 -7.54 -2.87
CA THR A 213 -8.91 -7.76 -1.75
C THR A 213 -9.24 -6.88 -0.54
N LYS A 214 -9.56 -5.60 -0.81
CA LYS A 214 -9.99 -4.63 0.20
C LYS A 214 -11.31 -4.98 0.86
N GLN A 215 -12.33 -5.34 0.09
CA GLN A 215 -13.66 -5.64 0.64
C GLN A 215 -13.62 -6.83 1.61
N LYS A 216 -12.72 -7.79 1.39
CA LYS A 216 -12.48 -8.92 2.31
C LYS A 216 -11.82 -8.51 3.63
N LEU A 217 -11.07 -7.41 3.67
CA LEU A 217 -10.53 -6.85 4.93
C LEU A 217 -11.59 -6.08 5.71
N VAL A 218 -12.46 -5.33 5.04
CA VAL A 218 -13.53 -4.54 5.70
C VAL A 218 -14.61 -5.45 6.29
N ASN A 219 -15.01 -6.51 5.57
CA ASN A 219 -16.10 -7.40 5.97
C ASN A 219 -15.79 -8.35 7.14
N MET A 220 -14.58 -8.33 7.71
CA MET A 220 -14.26 -9.05 8.95
C MET A 220 -14.10 -8.15 10.18
N LYS A 221 -14.39 -6.85 10.07
CA LYS A 221 -14.76 -6.04 11.24
C LYS A 221 -16.18 -6.46 11.69
N GLY A 222 -16.30 -7.60 12.36
CA GLY A 222 -17.61 -8.04 12.86
C GLY A 222 -17.78 -9.52 13.22
N ALA A 223 -16.71 -10.29 13.43
CA ALA A 223 -16.82 -11.62 14.01
C ALA A 223 -16.17 -11.65 15.41
N CYS A 224 -16.75 -10.86 16.31
CA CYS A 224 -16.80 -11.19 17.74
C CYS A 224 -18.27 -11.49 18.08
#